data_AF-A0A256IX24-F1
#
_entry.id   AF-A0A256IX24-F1
#
_cell.length_a   1.000
_cell.length_b   1.000
_cell.length_c   1.000
_cell.angle_alpha   90.00
_cell.angle_beta   90.00
_cell.angle_gamma   90.00
#
_symmetry.space_group_name_H-M   'P 1'
#
loop_
_entity.id
_entity.type
_entity.pdbx_description
1 polymer ?
#
loop_
_entity_poly.entity_id
_entity_poly.type
_entity_poly.pdbx_seq_one_letter_code
_entity_poly.pdbx_strand_id
1 'polypeptide(L)'
;MAVFVALFLAVAGVAGALTATADSPEITLENPEVDASQGDSVEVGGESYVVADISETEEGGGGHGGAATTVITGTLEREFTAETSETWANGSTVTVGDREWRVEVTGENATEFTLVEVLDRQAILGADDAAENETVTLDDGEYVAVTDDSGERTLVPVDEYFPAPEQRSYEVGETLEYDGQTVTVDGVTADGAVLVWETTETETVEFSQHSVVTIGGTDYVAHFPDASTLRMSSDIEAYEAQVSEIDQFNQYNSGLSRVLVLSVLSSIMLAGLAFIPSRY
;
A
#
# COMPACT_ATOMS: atom_id res chain seq x y z
N MET A 1 18.25 -39.48 56.75
CA MET A 1 17.28 -38.42 56.37
C MET A 1 17.96 -37.09 56.07
N ALA A 2 18.79 -36.56 56.99
CA ALA A 2 19.54 -35.31 56.78
C ALA A 2 20.41 -35.29 55.50
N VAL A 3 21.03 -36.42 55.14
CA VAL A 3 21.83 -36.55 53.91
C VAL A 3 21.00 -36.34 52.63
N PHE A 4 19.75 -36.83 52.60
CA PHE A 4 18.87 -36.67 51.44
C PHE A 4 18.31 -35.25 51.35
N VAL A 5 17.98 -34.62 52.49
CA VAL A 5 17.58 -33.20 52.51
C VAL A 5 18.73 -32.31 52.03
N ALA A 6 19.97 -32.55 52.51
CA ALA A 6 21.14 -31.83 52.05
C ALA A 6 21.41 -32.05 50.54
N LEU A 7 21.20 -33.26 50.04
CA LEU A 7 21.31 -33.57 48.61
C LEU A 7 20.28 -32.80 47.77
N PHE A 8 19.00 -32.81 48.15
CA PHE A 8 17.96 -32.10 47.40
C PHE A 8 18.17 -30.58 47.44
N LEU A 9 18.65 -30.02 48.55
CA LEU A 9 18.98 -28.60 48.63
C LEU A 9 20.21 -28.25 47.79
N ALA A 10 21.22 -29.13 47.71
CA ALA A 10 22.35 -28.94 46.82
C ALA A 10 21.93 -28.95 45.33
N VAL A 11 21.08 -29.90 44.93
CA VAL A 11 20.51 -29.98 43.57
C VAL A 11 19.67 -28.73 43.25
N ALA A 12 18.84 -28.27 44.19
CA ALA A 12 18.07 -27.04 44.03
C ALA A 12 18.99 -25.81 43.89
N GLY A 13 20.09 -25.76 44.65
CA GLY A 13 21.08 -24.69 44.56
C GLY A 13 21.78 -24.63 43.20
N VAL A 14 22.19 -25.78 42.65
CA VAL A 14 22.80 -25.86 41.32
C VAL A 14 21.80 -25.50 40.22
N ALA A 15 20.58 -26.03 40.28
CA ALA A 15 19.54 -25.71 39.29
C ALA A 15 19.17 -24.22 39.31
N GLY A 16 19.06 -23.62 40.51
CA GLY A 16 18.78 -22.20 40.66
C GLY A 16 19.91 -21.30 40.13
N ALA A 17 21.17 -21.68 40.35
CA ALA A 17 22.30 -20.94 39.80
C ALA A 17 22.33 -21.00 38.27
N LEU A 18 22.12 -22.18 37.68
CA LEU A 18 22.12 -22.35 36.22
C LEU A 18 20.98 -21.56 35.56
N THR A 19 19.77 -21.56 36.13
CA THR A 19 18.66 -20.73 35.62
C THR A 19 18.94 -19.24 35.73
N ALA A 20 19.58 -18.78 36.82
CA ALA A 20 19.76 -17.35 37.07
C ALA A 20 20.90 -16.71 36.26
N THR A 21 21.89 -17.49 35.83
CA THR A 21 23.05 -16.99 35.06
C THR A 21 23.00 -17.33 33.58
N ALA A 22 21.92 -17.94 33.11
CA ALA A 22 21.77 -18.32 31.71
C ALA A 22 21.28 -17.10 30.91
N ASP A 23 22.11 -16.62 29.99
CA ASP A 23 21.70 -15.63 28.99
C ASP A 23 20.72 -16.30 28.01
N SER A 24 19.58 -15.66 27.78
CA SER A 24 18.59 -16.17 26.83
C SER A 24 19.06 -15.87 25.41
N PRO A 25 19.05 -16.86 24.48
CA PRO A 25 19.29 -16.58 23.08
C PRO A 25 18.20 -15.65 22.54
N GLU A 26 18.57 -14.78 21.59
CA GLU A 26 17.66 -13.82 20.96
C GLU A 26 17.81 -13.91 19.43
N ILE A 27 16.73 -13.63 18.71
CA ILE A 27 16.80 -13.51 17.25
C ILE A 27 17.55 -12.23 16.94
N THR A 28 18.68 -12.33 16.24
CA THR A 28 19.49 -11.15 15.88
C THR A 28 19.63 -10.94 14.37
N LEU A 29 19.39 -12.01 13.59
CA LEU A 29 19.73 -12.15 12.17
C LEU A 29 21.20 -11.80 11.90
N GLU A 30 22.11 -12.76 12.09
CA GLU A 30 23.54 -12.54 11.92
C GLU A 30 23.89 -12.15 10.47
N ASN A 31 24.30 -10.89 10.27
CA ASN A 31 24.57 -10.26 8.95
C ASN A 31 23.31 -10.16 8.08
N PRO A 32 22.34 -9.31 8.49
CA PRO A 32 21.15 -9.13 7.68
C PRO A 32 21.51 -8.45 6.35
N GLU A 33 20.77 -8.76 5.30
CA GLU A 33 20.91 -8.09 4.00
C GLU A 33 20.43 -6.64 4.07
N VAL A 34 19.46 -6.38 4.95
CA VAL A 34 18.95 -5.04 5.26
C VAL A 34 19.15 -4.77 6.76
N ASP A 35 19.73 -3.63 7.08
CA ASP A 35 19.75 -3.03 8.43
C ASP A 35 19.53 -1.54 8.23
N ALA A 36 18.28 -1.09 8.38
CA ALA A 36 17.83 0.22 7.93
C ALA A 36 16.78 0.81 8.87
N SER A 37 16.78 2.13 9.00
CA SER A 37 15.78 2.88 9.75
C SER A 37 14.73 3.49 8.83
N GLN A 38 13.63 3.97 9.42
CA GLN A 38 12.61 4.73 8.69
C GLN A 38 13.25 5.89 7.90
N GLY A 39 12.91 5.98 6.62
CA GLY A 39 13.42 6.95 5.65
C GLY A 39 14.65 6.49 4.87
N ASP A 40 15.30 5.39 5.26
CA ASP A 40 16.46 4.88 4.55
C ASP A 40 16.06 4.15 3.26
N SER A 41 16.92 4.22 2.24
CA SER A 41 16.77 3.45 1.00
C SER A 41 17.49 2.10 1.12
N VAL A 42 16.85 1.04 0.64
CA VAL A 42 17.32 -0.35 0.71
C VAL A 42 17.15 -1.04 -0.64
N GLU A 43 18.08 -1.94 -0.96
CA GLU A 43 18.02 -2.75 -2.18
C GLU A 43 17.51 -4.15 -1.81
N VAL A 44 16.31 -4.52 -2.25
CA VAL A 44 15.67 -5.81 -1.93
C VAL A 44 15.06 -6.39 -3.19
N GLY A 45 15.28 -7.68 -3.45
CA GLY A 45 14.77 -8.32 -4.68
C GLY A 45 15.35 -7.74 -5.99
N GLY A 46 16.45 -6.98 -5.91
CA GLY A 46 17.07 -6.31 -7.06
C GLY A 46 16.47 -4.94 -7.39
N GLU A 47 15.62 -4.40 -6.52
CA GLU A 47 14.96 -3.11 -6.70
C GLU A 47 15.15 -2.21 -5.46
N SER A 48 15.16 -0.89 -5.68
CA SER A 48 15.32 0.10 -4.62
C SER A 48 13.98 0.40 -3.96
N TYR A 49 13.89 0.20 -2.65
CA TYR A 49 12.75 0.60 -1.82
C TYR A 49 13.20 1.64 -0.78
N VAL A 50 12.24 2.35 -0.19
CA VAL A 50 12.42 3.20 0.98
C VAL A 50 11.68 2.58 2.16
N VAL A 51 12.28 2.57 3.35
CA VAL A 51 11.58 2.21 4.58
C VAL A 51 10.61 3.33 4.95
N ALA A 52 9.38 3.24 4.46
CA ALA A 52 8.38 4.29 4.59
C ALA A 52 7.89 4.45 6.04
N ASP A 53 7.66 3.34 6.74
CA ASP A 53 7.18 3.37 8.12
C ASP A 53 7.76 2.22 8.96
N ILE A 54 7.95 2.49 10.26
CA ILE A 54 8.13 1.49 11.30
C ILE A 54 7.27 1.96 12.48
N SER A 55 6.29 1.15 12.87
CA SER A 55 5.29 1.52 13.87
C SER A 55 5.09 0.43 14.89
N GLU A 56 4.81 0.87 16.12
CA GLU A 56 4.54 0.00 17.26
C GLU A 56 3.08 0.17 17.69
N THR A 57 2.34 -0.93 17.81
CA THR A 57 0.95 -0.96 18.27
C THR A 57 0.76 -1.97 19.39
N GLU A 58 -0.07 -1.63 20.37
CA GLU A 58 -0.45 -2.56 21.43
C GLU A 58 -1.71 -3.34 21.01
N GLU A 59 -1.56 -4.65 20.81
CA GLU A 59 -2.67 -5.56 20.58
C GLU A 59 -3.12 -6.22 21.89
N GLY A 60 -4.41 -6.10 22.20
CA GLY A 60 -5.04 -6.72 23.35
C GLY A 60 -4.92 -5.90 24.65
N GLY A 61 -5.94 -6.02 25.50
CA GLY A 61 -6.08 -5.22 26.72
C GLY A 61 -7.54 -5.07 27.18
N GLY A 62 -8.37 -6.08 26.94
CA GLY A 62 -9.79 -6.04 27.28
C GLY A 62 -10.06 -6.59 28.69
N GLY A 63 -10.26 -5.70 29.66
CA GLY A 63 -11.11 -5.86 30.88
C GLY A 63 -10.87 -7.00 31.87
N HIS A 64 -10.04 -8.01 31.56
CA HIS A 64 -9.92 -9.26 32.32
C HIS A 64 -8.47 -9.70 32.56
N GLY A 65 -7.52 -8.76 32.61
CA GLY A 65 -6.14 -9.03 33.03
C GLY A 65 -5.24 -9.72 31.99
N GLY A 66 -5.59 -9.66 30.71
CA GLY A 66 -4.64 -9.97 29.63
C GLY A 66 -3.60 -8.86 29.52
N ALA A 67 -2.32 -9.23 29.48
CA ALA A 67 -1.26 -8.28 29.19
C ALA A 67 -1.40 -7.78 27.74
N ALA A 68 -1.22 -6.48 27.52
CA ALA A 68 -1.09 -5.94 26.18
C ALA A 68 0.17 -6.54 25.52
N THR A 69 0.04 -6.94 24.26
CA THR A 69 1.17 -7.43 23.47
C THR A 69 1.56 -6.34 22.49
N THR A 70 2.81 -5.92 22.55
CA THR A 70 3.36 -4.96 21.60
C THR A 70 3.68 -5.65 20.28
N VAL A 71 3.19 -5.09 19.17
CA VAL A 71 3.43 -5.56 17.81
C VAL A 71 4.11 -4.44 17.04
N ILE A 72 5.23 -4.76 16.39
CA ILE A 72 5.94 -3.85 15.50
C ILE A 72 5.66 -4.27 14.07
N THR A 73 5.28 -3.30 13.26
CA THR A 73 5.06 -3.41 11.82
C THR A 73 5.98 -2.43 11.09
N GLY A 74 6.28 -2.73 9.83
CA GLY A 74 7.02 -1.82 8.97
C GLY A 74 6.54 -1.88 7.53
N THR A 75 6.92 -0.88 6.76
CA THR A 75 6.48 -0.71 5.38
C THR A 75 7.66 -0.32 4.50
N LEU A 76 7.83 -1.04 3.40
CA LEU A 76 8.70 -0.64 2.29
C LEU A 76 7.84 -0.07 1.16
N GLU A 77 8.28 1.04 0.57
CA GLU A 77 7.62 1.64 -0.58
C GLU A 77 8.62 1.88 -1.71
N ARG A 78 8.15 1.70 -2.95
CA ARG A 78 8.89 2.10 -4.15
C ARG A 78 7.96 2.79 -5.12
N GLU A 79 8.41 3.91 -5.66
CA GLU A 79 7.78 4.53 -6.83
C GLU A 79 8.38 3.96 -8.12
N PHE A 80 7.53 3.61 -9.07
CA PHE A 80 7.96 3.18 -10.40
C PHE A 80 7.08 3.78 -11.48
N THR A 81 7.63 3.91 -12.68
CA THR A 81 6.89 4.43 -13.83
C THR A 81 6.21 3.28 -14.56
N ALA A 82 4.92 3.41 -14.80
CA ALA A 82 4.10 2.47 -15.55
C ALA A 82 3.47 3.15 -16.76
N GLU A 83 3.46 2.44 -17.89
CA GLU A 83 2.74 2.89 -19.09
C GLU A 83 1.24 2.66 -18.88
N THR A 84 0.47 3.72 -19.05
CA THR A 84 -0.99 3.73 -19.04
C THR A 84 -1.50 4.09 -20.42
N SER A 85 -2.65 3.53 -20.79
CA SER A 85 -3.30 3.82 -22.06
C SER A 85 -4.79 4.07 -21.91
N GLU A 86 -5.34 4.95 -22.73
CA GLU A 86 -6.77 5.19 -22.87
C GLU A 86 -7.19 5.21 -24.34
N THR A 87 -8.38 4.70 -24.63
CA THR A 87 -8.95 4.73 -25.98
C THR A 87 -10.09 5.72 -26.07
N TRP A 88 -9.93 6.70 -26.95
CA TRP A 88 -10.96 7.65 -27.33
C TRP A 88 -11.70 7.14 -28.57
N ALA A 89 -12.93 6.68 -28.37
CA ALA A 89 -13.75 6.13 -29.45
C ALA A 89 -14.19 7.20 -30.45
N ASN A 90 -14.27 6.84 -31.72
CA ASN A 90 -14.78 7.73 -32.77
C ASN A 90 -16.25 8.11 -32.49
N GLY A 91 -16.54 9.40 -32.56
CA GLY A 91 -17.83 10.00 -32.24
C GLY A 91 -18.10 10.20 -30.74
N SER A 92 -17.19 9.79 -29.85
CA SER A 92 -17.32 10.05 -28.41
C SER A 92 -17.06 11.52 -28.08
N THR A 93 -17.54 11.95 -26.92
CA THR A 93 -17.17 13.24 -26.33
C THR A 93 -16.17 13.00 -25.21
N VAL A 94 -15.08 13.77 -25.21
CA VAL A 94 -14.03 13.75 -24.20
C VAL A 94 -13.83 15.17 -23.64
N THR A 95 -13.36 15.25 -22.41
CA THR A 95 -13.06 16.54 -21.76
C THR A 95 -11.56 16.79 -21.81
N VAL A 96 -11.15 17.89 -22.43
CA VAL A 96 -9.73 18.29 -22.51
C VAL A 96 -9.61 19.71 -21.99
N GLY A 97 -8.91 19.85 -20.86
CA GLY A 97 -8.95 21.08 -20.05
C GLY A 97 -10.36 21.33 -19.52
N ASP A 98 -10.87 22.54 -19.70
CA ASP A 98 -12.22 22.94 -19.25
C ASP A 98 -13.29 22.82 -20.36
N ARG A 99 -13.00 22.14 -21.47
CA ARG A 99 -13.88 22.08 -22.64
C ARG A 99 -14.18 20.66 -23.09
N GLU A 100 -15.37 20.47 -23.64
CA GLU A 100 -15.80 19.22 -24.26
C GLU A 100 -15.46 19.20 -25.76
N TRP A 101 -14.98 18.05 -26.22
CA TRP A 101 -14.57 17.83 -27.60
C TRP A 101 -15.15 16.52 -28.10
N ARG A 102 -15.72 16.53 -29.30
CA ARG A 102 -16.06 15.31 -30.03
C ARG A 102 -14.83 14.79 -30.75
N VAL A 103 -14.57 13.50 -30.60
CA VAL A 103 -13.51 12.80 -31.32
C VAL A 103 -14.04 12.39 -32.68
N GLU A 104 -13.37 12.79 -33.75
CA GLU A 104 -13.72 12.43 -35.12
C GLU A 104 -12.54 11.77 -35.82
N VAL A 105 -12.76 10.56 -36.31
CA VAL A 105 -11.80 9.84 -37.14
C VAL A 105 -12.40 9.60 -38.52
N THR A 106 -11.67 9.98 -39.56
CA THR A 106 -12.14 9.89 -40.95
C THR A 106 -11.36 8.82 -41.73
N GLY A 107 -12.10 7.84 -42.25
CA GLY A 107 -11.56 6.82 -43.16
C GLY A 107 -11.06 5.55 -42.47
N GLU A 108 -11.04 4.45 -43.22
CA GLU A 108 -10.72 3.12 -42.68
C GLU A 108 -9.23 2.92 -42.34
N ASN A 109 -8.34 3.76 -42.87
CA ASN A 109 -6.89 3.73 -42.65
C ASN A 109 -6.40 5.05 -42.07
N ALA A 110 -7.18 5.62 -41.13
CA ALA A 110 -6.85 6.89 -40.51
C ALA A 110 -5.53 6.80 -39.73
N THR A 111 -4.72 7.85 -39.84
CA THR A 111 -3.47 8.04 -39.07
C THR A 111 -3.52 9.29 -38.19
N GLU A 112 -4.67 9.97 -38.20
CA GLU A 112 -4.94 11.19 -37.46
C GLU A 112 -6.38 11.18 -36.96
N PHE A 113 -6.63 11.86 -35.84
CA PHE A 113 -7.97 12.17 -35.38
C PHE A 113 -8.12 13.67 -35.17
N THR A 114 -9.37 14.16 -35.21
CA THR A 114 -9.70 15.55 -34.95
C THR A 114 -10.59 15.65 -33.71
N LEU A 115 -10.22 16.54 -32.80
CA LEU A 115 -11.09 17.04 -31.75
C LEU A 115 -11.90 18.22 -32.29
N VAL A 116 -13.22 18.11 -32.25
CA VAL A 116 -14.17 19.16 -32.63
C VAL A 116 -14.88 19.68 -31.40
N GLU A 117 -14.78 20.97 -31.12
CA GLU A 117 -15.35 21.59 -29.92
C GLU A 117 -16.87 21.36 -29.85
N VAL A 118 -17.34 20.91 -28.68
CA VAL A 118 -18.76 20.84 -28.36
C VAL A 118 -19.16 22.16 -27.71
N LEU A 119 -19.84 23.01 -28.47
CA LEU A 119 -20.28 24.32 -27.99
C LEU A 119 -21.40 24.17 -26.95
N ASP A 120 -21.21 24.79 -25.78
CA ASP A 120 -22.30 25.01 -24.83
C ASP A 120 -23.23 26.13 -25.34
N ARG A 121 -24.13 25.74 -26.25
CA ARG A 121 -25.10 26.64 -26.85
C ARG A 121 -25.99 27.31 -25.80
N GLN A 122 -26.28 26.63 -24.69
CA GLN A 122 -27.12 27.18 -23.63
C GLN A 122 -26.40 28.28 -22.85
N ALA A 123 -25.11 28.11 -22.56
CA ALA A 123 -24.30 29.16 -21.96
C ALA A 123 -24.16 30.37 -22.88
N ILE A 124 -23.97 30.15 -24.19
CA ILE A 124 -23.90 31.23 -25.18
C ILE A 124 -25.22 32.02 -25.22
N LEU A 125 -26.35 31.33 -25.35
CA LEU A 125 -27.68 31.96 -25.35
C LEU A 125 -27.97 32.68 -24.03
N GLY A 126 -27.64 32.06 -22.89
CA GLY A 126 -27.87 32.64 -21.56
C GLY A 126 -27.00 33.86 -21.23
N ALA A 127 -25.90 34.08 -21.97
CA ALA A 127 -25.03 35.24 -21.83
C ALA A 127 -25.50 36.44 -22.67
N ASP A 128 -26.44 36.24 -23.59
CA ASP A 128 -27.00 37.27 -24.46
C ASP A 128 -28.43 37.65 -24.02
N ASP A 129 -28.56 38.79 -23.35
CA ASP A 129 -29.86 39.30 -22.87
C ASP A 129 -30.86 39.57 -24.01
N ALA A 130 -30.39 39.74 -25.25
CA ALA A 130 -31.24 39.95 -26.41
C ALA A 130 -31.78 38.63 -26.99
N ALA A 131 -31.12 37.50 -26.72
CA ALA A 131 -31.55 36.20 -27.21
C ALA A 131 -32.66 35.60 -26.35
N GLU A 132 -33.69 35.08 -27.00
CA GLU A 132 -34.58 34.13 -26.35
C GLU A 132 -33.75 32.86 -26.12
N ASN A 133 -33.62 32.42 -24.86
CA ASN A 133 -32.69 31.38 -24.39
C ASN A 133 -33.02 29.94 -24.90
N GLU A 134 -33.47 29.84 -26.15
CA GLU A 134 -33.93 28.67 -26.87
C GLU A 134 -33.79 28.86 -28.39
N THR A 135 -33.67 27.77 -29.14
CA THR A 135 -33.70 27.80 -30.61
C THR A 135 -35.11 27.56 -31.13
N VAL A 136 -35.40 28.10 -32.32
CA VAL A 136 -36.65 27.94 -33.05
C VAL A 136 -36.38 27.17 -34.34
N THR A 137 -37.07 26.06 -34.55
CA THR A 137 -37.01 25.28 -35.81
C THR A 137 -38.13 25.70 -36.76
N LEU A 138 -37.78 26.01 -38.00
CA LEU A 138 -38.67 26.29 -39.13
C LEU A 138 -38.42 25.28 -40.26
N ASP A 139 -39.28 25.29 -41.30
CA ASP A 139 -39.17 24.37 -42.43
C ASP A 139 -37.80 24.45 -43.16
N ASP A 140 -37.16 25.62 -43.14
CA ASP A 140 -35.89 25.89 -43.83
C ASP A 140 -34.64 25.81 -42.92
N GLY A 141 -34.80 25.57 -41.60
CA GLY A 141 -33.66 25.44 -40.68
C GLY A 141 -33.93 25.80 -39.22
N GLU A 142 -32.86 25.84 -38.42
CA GLU A 142 -32.88 26.25 -37.02
C GLU A 142 -32.36 27.70 -36.87
N TYR A 143 -33.00 28.48 -36.00
CA TYR A 143 -32.74 29.89 -35.79
C TYR A 143 -32.71 30.23 -34.30
N VAL A 144 -32.01 31.31 -33.94
CA VAL A 144 -32.09 31.96 -32.64
C VAL A 144 -32.94 33.22 -32.78
N ALA A 145 -33.92 33.39 -31.90
CA ALA A 145 -34.73 34.61 -31.87
C ALA A 145 -34.03 35.66 -31.01
N VAL A 146 -33.71 36.81 -31.61
CA VAL A 146 -33.03 37.92 -30.95
C VAL A 146 -33.93 39.15 -31.00
N THR A 147 -34.13 39.79 -29.86
CA THR A 147 -34.92 41.03 -29.73
C THR A 147 -33.98 42.22 -29.55
N ASP A 148 -34.05 43.17 -30.47
CA ASP A 148 -33.21 44.36 -30.39
C ASP A 148 -33.69 45.38 -29.33
N ASP A 149 -32.90 46.43 -29.10
CA ASP A 149 -33.23 47.52 -28.15
C ASP A 149 -34.54 48.26 -28.47
N SER A 150 -35.06 48.12 -29.70
CA SER A 150 -36.31 48.71 -30.14
C SER A 150 -37.53 47.80 -29.88
N GLY A 151 -37.29 46.57 -29.43
CA GLY A 151 -38.29 45.53 -29.21
C GLY A 151 -38.68 44.76 -30.47
N GLU A 152 -37.92 44.89 -31.57
CA GLU A 152 -38.14 44.14 -32.80
C GLU A 152 -37.44 42.78 -32.72
N ARG A 153 -38.22 41.72 -32.99
CA ARG A 153 -37.75 40.33 -32.95
C ARG A 153 -37.28 39.90 -34.33
N THR A 154 -36.01 39.49 -34.43
CA THR A 154 -35.38 38.97 -35.64
C THR A 154 -34.95 37.52 -35.43
N LEU A 155 -34.99 36.72 -36.50
CA LEU A 155 -34.50 35.33 -36.50
C LEU A 155 -33.13 35.28 -37.17
N VAL A 156 -32.12 34.84 -36.41
CA VAL A 156 -30.74 34.68 -36.89
C VAL A 156 -30.47 33.18 -37.08
N PRO A 157 -29.99 32.72 -38.24
CA PRO A 157 -29.63 31.31 -38.44
C PRO A 157 -28.61 30.84 -37.38
N VAL A 158 -28.73 29.59 -36.90
CA VAL A 158 -27.81 29.07 -35.87
C VAL A 158 -26.34 29.09 -36.28
N ASP A 159 -26.03 28.87 -37.57
CA ASP A 159 -24.65 28.89 -38.09
C ASP A 159 -24.07 30.32 -38.17
N GLU A 160 -24.92 31.34 -38.11
CA GLU A 160 -24.52 32.75 -38.05
C GLU A 160 -24.46 33.25 -36.61
N TYR A 161 -25.35 32.75 -35.75
CA TYR A 161 -25.44 33.14 -34.34
C TYR A 161 -24.34 32.48 -33.49
N PHE A 162 -24.18 31.15 -33.58
CA PHE A 162 -23.16 30.44 -32.83
C PHE A 162 -21.80 30.53 -33.54
N PRO A 163 -20.68 30.68 -32.81
CA PRO A 163 -19.36 30.62 -33.40
C PRO A 163 -19.12 29.25 -34.06
N ALA A 164 -18.26 29.21 -35.08
CA ALA A 164 -17.81 27.94 -35.62
C ALA A 164 -17.01 27.18 -34.55
N PRO A 165 -17.22 25.86 -34.36
CA PRO A 165 -16.50 25.09 -33.37
C PRO A 165 -15.00 25.06 -33.69
N GLU A 166 -14.16 25.18 -32.67
CA GLU A 166 -12.72 24.98 -32.80
C GLU A 166 -12.42 23.52 -33.20
N GLN A 167 -11.38 23.32 -34.01
CA GLN A 167 -10.94 22.00 -34.44
C GLN A 167 -9.44 21.83 -34.23
N ARG A 168 -9.02 20.68 -33.70
CA ARG A 168 -7.62 20.34 -33.45
C ARG A 168 -7.34 18.93 -33.94
N SER A 169 -6.41 18.78 -34.89
CA SER A 169 -6.01 17.46 -35.39
C SER A 169 -4.72 17.01 -34.72
N TYR A 170 -4.63 15.70 -34.49
CA TYR A 170 -3.45 15.04 -33.93
C TYR A 170 -3.11 13.79 -34.74
N GLU A 171 -1.85 13.66 -35.15
CA GLU A 171 -1.30 12.48 -35.82
C GLU A 171 -0.71 11.48 -34.82
N VAL A 172 -0.53 10.22 -35.24
CA VAL A 172 0.22 9.22 -34.47
C VAL A 172 1.63 9.73 -34.17
N GLY A 173 2.02 9.63 -32.90
CA GLY A 173 3.29 10.11 -32.36
C GLY A 173 3.29 11.57 -31.88
N GLU A 174 2.20 12.32 -32.11
CA GLU A 174 2.05 13.65 -31.53
C GLU A 174 1.63 13.58 -30.05
N THR A 175 1.91 14.65 -29.32
CA THR A 175 1.60 14.79 -27.90
C THR A 175 0.56 15.87 -27.66
N LEU A 176 -0.32 15.65 -26.68
CA LEU A 176 -1.27 16.65 -26.20
C LEU A 176 -1.37 16.64 -24.67
N GLU A 177 -1.89 17.72 -24.10
CA GLU A 177 -2.14 17.82 -22.66
C GLU A 177 -3.54 17.27 -22.36
N TYR A 178 -3.63 16.31 -21.44
CA TYR A 178 -4.88 15.69 -20.99
C TYR A 178 -4.78 15.37 -19.49
N ASP A 179 -5.79 15.75 -18.70
CA ASP A 179 -5.83 15.55 -17.25
C ASP A 179 -4.56 15.98 -16.48
N GLY A 180 -3.92 17.08 -16.91
CA GLY A 180 -2.71 17.62 -16.27
C GLY A 180 -1.41 16.86 -16.59
N GLN A 181 -1.43 15.95 -17.55
CA GLN A 181 -0.28 15.19 -18.02
C GLN A 181 -0.15 15.26 -19.55
N THR A 182 1.08 15.10 -20.03
CA THR A 182 1.35 15.01 -21.48
C THR A 182 1.11 13.58 -21.92
N VAL A 183 0.17 13.37 -22.84
CA VAL A 183 -0.15 12.07 -23.42
C VAL A 183 0.27 12.03 -24.89
N THR A 184 0.64 10.85 -25.37
CA THR A 184 1.10 10.62 -26.75
C THR A 184 0.04 9.82 -27.52
N VAL A 185 -0.20 10.16 -28.78
CA VAL A 185 -1.05 9.37 -29.66
C VAL A 185 -0.28 8.13 -30.13
N ASP A 186 -0.59 6.96 -29.57
CA ASP A 186 0.06 5.70 -29.93
C ASP A 186 -0.47 5.12 -31.25
N GLY A 187 -1.78 5.23 -31.46
CA GLY A 187 -2.44 4.66 -32.63
C GLY A 187 -3.76 5.33 -32.95
N VAL A 188 -4.09 5.37 -34.24
CA VAL A 188 -5.40 5.80 -34.72
C VAL A 188 -5.96 4.73 -35.65
N THR A 189 -7.24 4.43 -35.47
CA THR A 189 -8.00 3.48 -36.29
C THR A 189 -9.39 4.06 -36.56
N ALA A 190 -10.15 3.45 -37.47
CA ALA A 190 -11.53 3.88 -37.74
C ALA A 190 -12.43 3.92 -36.50
N ASP A 191 -12.11 3.10 -35.49
CA ASP A 191 -12.86 2.99 -34.24
C ASP A 191 -12.48 4.08 -33.21
N GLY A 192 -11.35 4.78 -33.39
CA GLY A 192 -10.88 5.78 -32.44
C GLY A 192 -9.36 5.94 -32.37
N ALA A 193 -8.91 6.72 -31.39
CA ALA A 193 -7.50 6.96 -31.09
C ALA A 193 -7.10 6.32 -29.75
N VAL A 194 -5.89 5.78 -29.69
CA VAL A 194 -5.26 5.26 -28.46
C VAL A 194 -4.21 6.26 -28.01
N LEU A 195 -4.35 6.71 -26.77
CA LEU A 195 -3.42 7.59 -26.10
C LEU A 195 -2.64 6.80 -25.07
N VAL A 196 -1.34 7.07 -24.96
CA VAL A 196 -0.44 6.45 -23.99
C VAL A 196 0.33 7.52 -23.23
N TRP A 197 0.57 7.26 -21.95
CA TRP A 197 1.37 8.11 -21.10
C TRP A 197 1.99 7.32 -19.96
N GLU A 198 2.99 7.92 -19.34
CA GLU A 198 3.67 7.36 -18.18
C GLU A 198 3.04 7.92 -16.90
N THR A 199 2.68 7.04 -15.97
CA THR A 199 2.23 7.42 -14.63
C THR A 199 3.20 6.89 -13.58
N THR A 200 3.30 7.58 -12.45
CA THR A 200 4.05 7.09 -11.30
C THR A 200 3.11 6.29 -10.41
N GLU A 201 3.40 5.02 -10.22
CA GLU A 201 2.70 4.15 -9.28
C GLU A 201 3.58 3.89 -8.06
N THR A 202 2.94 3.66 -6.90
CA THR A 202 3.62 3.29 -5.66
C THR A 202 3.32 1.84 -5.35
N GLU A 203 4.37 1.03 -5.21
CA GLU A 203 4.31 -0.33 -4.67
C GLU A 203 4.60 -0.27 -3.17
N THR A 204 3.74 -0.91 -2.37
CA THR A 204 3.86 -0.97 -0.91
C THR A 204 3.96 -2.43 -0.47
N VAL A 205 4.96 -2.73 0.36
CA VAL A 205 5.14 -4.04 1.01
C VAL A 205 5.08 -3.84 2.51
N GLU A 206 4.18 -4.55 3.18
CA GLU A 206 4.02 -4.50 4.64
C GLU A 206 4.64 -5.73 5.30
N PHE A 207 5.25 -5.51 6.46
CA PHE A 207 5.95 -6.53 7.24
C PHE A 207 5.48 -6.48 8.68
N SER A 208 5.46 -7.64 9.32
CA SER A 208 5.28 -7.76 10.78
C SER A 208 6.50 -8.41 11.39
N GLN A 209 6.65 -8.29 12.71
CA GLN A 209 7.70 -9.01 13.44
C GLN A 209 7.76 -10.49 13.03
N HIS A 210 8.92 -10.93 12.54
CA HIS A 210 9.20 -12.31 12.12
C HIS A 210 8.34 -12.84 10.95
N SER A 211 7.67 -11.96 10.19
CA SER A 211 6.95 -12.38 8.98
C SER A 211 7.92 -12.70 7.85
N VAL A 212 7.56 -13.69 7.02
CA VAL A 212 8.23 -13.97 5.75
C VAL A 212 7.43 -13.33 4.62
N VAL A 213 8.08 -12.55 3.77
CA VAL A 213 7.47 -11.96 2.57
C VAL A 213 8.34 -12.20 1.33
N THR A 214 7.70 -12.27 0.16
CA THR A 214 8.40 -12.48 -1.11
C THR A 214 8.53 -11.16 -1.86
N ILE A 215 9.76 -10.75 -2.16
CA ILE A 215 10.09 -9.51 -2.90
C ILE A 215 11.04 -9.86 -4.04
N GLY A 216 10.71 -9.47 -5.27
CA GLY A 216 11.52 -9.82 -6.45
C GLY A 216 11.71 -11.33 -6.67
N GLY A 217 10.84 -12.17 -6.10
CA GLY A 217 10.95 -13.63 -6.14
C GLY A 217 11.85 -14.27 -5.08
N THR A 218 12.37 -13.49 -4.13
CA THR A 218 13.15 -13.97 -2.98
C THR A 218 12.34 -13.79 -1.70
N ASP A 219 12.35 -14.82 -0.85
CA ASP A 219 11.71 -14.76 0.48
C ASP A 219 12.64 -14.11 1.50
N TYR A 220 12.12 -13.18 2.28
CA TYR A 220 12.82 -12.48 3.35
C TYR A 220 12.06 -12.60 4.66
N VAL A 221 12.76 -12.93 5.75
CA VAL A 221 12.22 -12.77 7.11
C VAL A 221 12.53 -11.38 7.63
N ALA A 222 11.50 -10.69 8.15
CA ALA A 222 11.62 -9.39 8.79
C ALA A 222 11.85 -9.53 10.30
N HIS A 223 12.71 -8.70 10.87
CA HIS A 223 12.97 -8.62 12.30
C HIS A 223 13.14 -7.16 12.69
N PHE A 224 12.42 -6.73 13.71
CA PHE A 224 12.61 -5.41 14.32
C PHE A 224 13.30 -5.60 15.68
N PRO A 225 14.58 -5.21 15.82
CA PRO A 225 15.25 -5.17 17.12
C PRO A 225 14.61 -4.13 18.06
N ASP A 226 14.04 -3.08 17.48
CA ASP A 226 13.38 -1.96 18.14
C ASP A 226 12.39 -1.30 17.16
N ALA A 227 11.56 -0.38 17.67
CA ALA A 227 10.55 0.34 16.88
C ALA A 227 11.13 1.40 15.90
N SER A 228 12.41 1.33 15.56
CA SER A 228 13.07 2.23 14.62
C SER A 228 14.02 1.55 13.64
N THR A 229 14.20 0.23 13.74
CA THR A 229 15.17 -0.52 12.93
C THR A 229 14.49 -1.73 12.29
N LEU A 230 14.54 -1.80 10.97
CA LEU A 230 14.15 -2.96 10.18
C LEU A 230 15.41 -3.76 9.81
N ARG A 231 15.39 -5.06 10.14
CA ARG A 231 16.34 -6.04 9.61
C ARG A 231 15.64 -7.06 8.75
N MET A 232 16.25 -7.40 7.62
CA MET A 232 15.75 -8.45 6.73
C MET A 232 16.86 -9.40 6.32
N SER A 233 16.52 -10.67 6.18
CA SER A 233 17.43 -11.70 5.68
C SER A 233 16.67 -12.73 4.85
N SER A 234 17.26 -13.17 3.74
CA SER A 234 16.79 -14.32 2.97
C SER A 234 17.28 -15.66 3.52
N ASP A 235 18.17 -15.65 4.52
CA ASP A 235 18.64 -16.87 5.18
C ASP A 235 17.63 -17.35 6.23
N ILE A 236 16.54 -17.94 5.73
CA ILE A 236 15.45 -18.47 6.57
C ILE A 236 15.94 -19.65 7.42
N GLU A 237 16.86 -20.46 6.93
CA GLU A 237 17.42 -21.58 7.69
C GLU A 237 18.18 -21.10 8.93
N ALA A 238 18.97 -20.02 8.83
CA ALA A 238 19.65 -19.42 9.97
C ALA A 238 18.68 -18.78 10.99
N TYR A 239 17.57 -18.20 10.53
CA TYR A 239 16.49 -17.74 11.41
C TYR A 239 15.84 -18.91 12.17
N GLU A 240 15.44 -19.97 11.45
CA GLU A 240 14.81 -21.16 12.07
C GLU A 240 15.74 -21.86 13.07
N ALA A 241 17.05 -21.87 12.81
CA ALA A 241 18.04 -22.38 13.75
C ALA A 241 18.04 -21.61 15.08
N GLN A 242 17.99 -20.26 15.03
CA GLN A 242 17.90 -19.43 16.24
C GLN A 242 16.57 -19.63 16.97
N VAL A 243 15.45 -19.76 16.25
CA VAL A 243 14.15 -20.10 16.85
C VAL A 243 14.24 -21.44 17.60
N SER A 244 14.85 -22.47 16.98
CA SER A 244 15.04 -23.77 17.62
C SER A 244 15.97 -23.70 18.85
N GLU A 245 16.95 -22.81 18.85
CA GLU A 245 17.84 -22.59 20.00
C GLU A 245 17.08 -21.98 21.18
N ILE A 246 16.23 -20.97 20.91
CA ILE A 246 15.33 -20.36 21.89
C ILE A 246 14.38 -21.39 22.49
N ASP A 247 13.76 -22.23 21.67
CA ASP A 247 12.86 -23.28 22.13
C ASP A 247 13.58 -24.32 23.00
N GLN A 248 14.80 -24.71 22.60
CA GLN A 248 15.62 -25.62 23.39
C GLN A 248 16.01 -25.01 24.74
N PHE A 249 16.41 -23.74 24.75
CA PHE A 249 16.72 -22.99 25.97
C PHE A 249 15.52 -22.94 26.92
N ASN A 250 14.34 -22.57 26.40
CA ASN A 250 13.10 -22.52 27.16
C ASN A 250 12.72 -23.89 27.72
N GLN A 251 12.92 -24.96 26.95
CA GLN A 251 12.68 -26.32 27.41
C GLN A 251 13.62 -26.71 28.56
N TYR A 252 14.92 -26.44 28.44
CA TYR A 252 15.88 -26.70 29.51
C TYR A 252 15.58 -25.89 30.77
N ASN A 253 15.24 -24.62 30.63
CA ASN A 253 14.92 -23.76 31.77
C ASN A 253 13.61 -24.21 32.46
N SER A 254 12.59 -24.61 31.69
CA SER A 254 11.36 -25.22 32.23
C SER A 254 11.67 -26.51 33.00
N GLY A 255 12.56 -27.35 32.45
CA GLY A 255 13.03 -28.57 33.11
C GLY A 255 13.74 -28.30 34.43
N LEU A 256 14.70 -27.38 34.44
CA LEU A 256 15.44 -26.96 35.64
C LEU A 256 14.52 -26.36 36.71
N SER A 257 13.57 -25.52 36.32
CA SER A 257 12.56 -24.95 37.21
C SER A 257 11.71 -26.04 37.88
N ARG A 258 11.26 -27.05 37.12
CA ARG A 258 10.55 -28.21 37.68
C ARG A 258 11.40 -29.00 38.68
N VAL A 259 12.68 -29.24 38.35
CA VAL A 259 13.62 -29.93 39.25
C VAL A 259 13.84 -29.14 40.54
N LEU A 260 13.98 -27.82 40.45
CA LEU A 260 14.11 -26.94 41.60
C LEU A 260 12.88 -27.03 42.51
N VAL A 261 11.67 -26.90 41.95
CA VAL A 261 10.41 -27.01 42.71
C VAL A 261 10.27 -28.39 43.36
N LEU A 262 10.48 -29.47 42.61
CA LEU A 262 10.40 -30.83 43.14
C LEU A 262 11.43 -31.09 44.24
N SER A 263 12.64 -30.54 44.12
CA SER A 263 13.70 -30.71 45.12
C SER A 263 13.38 -29.95 46.41
N VAL A 264 12.82 -28.74 46.32
CA VAL A 264 12.35 -27.97 47.47
C VAL A 264 11.16 -28.67 48.15
N LEU A 265 10.15 -29.09 47.39
CA LEU A 265 8.99 -29.81 47.92
C LEU A 265 9.39 -31.14 48.58
N SER A 266 10.29 -31.90 47.96
CA SER A 266 10.82 -33.15 48.53
C SER A 266 11.58 -32.90 49.83
N SER A 267 12.36 -31.81 49.91
CA SER A 267 13.06 -31.41 51.14
C SER A 267 12.08 -31.07 52.26
N ILE A 268 11.02 -30.31 51.96
CA ILE A 268 9.96 -29.95 52.92
C ILE A 268 9.21 -31.20 53.38
N MET A 269 8.83 -32.09 52.46
CA MET A 269 8.12 -33.33 52.79
C MET A 269 8.96 -34.27 53.67
N LEU A 270 10.25 -34.43 53.37
CA LEU A 270 11.16 -35.21 54.19
C LEU A 270 11.37 -34.58 55.56
N ALA A 271 11.52 -33.25 55.64
CA ALA A 271 11.56 -32.56 56.93
C ALA A 271 10.27 -32.81 57.72
N GLY A 272 9.09 -32.68 57.11
CA GLY A 272 7.79 -32.93 57.74
C GLY A 272 7.64 -34.37 58.24
N LEU A 273 8.07 -35.37 57.47
CA LEU A 273 8.08 -36.79 57.88
C LEU A 273 8.98 -37.04 59.10
N ALA A 274 10.05 -36.26 59.28
CA ALA A 274 10.93 -36.35 60.44
C ALA A 274 10.21 -35.95 61.74
N PHE A 275 9.20 -35.09 61.62
CA PHE A 275 8.42 -34.54 62.73
C PHE A 275 7.05 -35.21 62.91
N ILE A 276 6.72 -36.26 62.15
CA ILE A 276 5.53 -37.09 62.42
C ILE A 276 5.81 -37.92 63.70
N PRO A 277 5.04 -37.74 64.79
CA PRO A 277 5.26 -38.50 66.01
C PRO A 277 5.03 -40.00 65.75
N SER A 278 5.98 -40.83 66.19
CA SER A 278 5.86 -42.29 66.09
C SER A 278 4.67 -42.76 66.92
N ARG A 279 3.66 -43.34 66.27
CA ARG A 279 2.56 -44.00 66.96
C ARG A 279 3.06 -45.40 67.34
N TYR A 280 3.74 -45.48 68.49
CA TYR A 280 3.72 -46.70 69.30
C TYR A 280 2.63 -46.56 70.35
#